data_AF-A0A496MSB8-F1
#
_entry.id   AF-A0A496MSB8-F1
#
_cell.length_a   1.000
_cell.length_b   1.000
_cell.length_c   1.000
_cell.angle_alpha   90.00
_cell.angle_beta   90.00
_cell.angle_gamma   90.00
#
_symmetry.space_group_name_H-M   'P 1'
#
loop_
_entity.id
_entity.type
_entity.pdbx_description
1 polymer ?
#
loop_
_entity_poly.entity_id
_entity_poly.type
_entity_poly.pdbx_seq_one_letter_code
_entity_poly.pdbx_strand_id
1 'polypeptide(L)'
;MAFDIPGFDNIEFNIPAGKDKKITITIPPVDCLYPTDVTAIQNEAEKQHIGNDSVEIMRLFLLHFNNTQAKKDAINKLVQRQLVEIDRIWSQESDIPLGESLPSTGTPSEETPSSPTPSE
;
A
#
# COMPACT_ATOMS: atom_id res chain seq x y z
N MET A 1 -9.97 -26.62 -5.52
CA MET A 1 -10.27 -25.86 -6.75
C MET A 1 -9.97 -24.42 -6.41
N ALA A 2 -9.01 -23.79 -7.10
CA ALA A 2 -8.74 -22.36 -6.94
C ALA A 2 -9.64 -21.60 -7.90
N PHE A 3 -10.17 -20.46 -7.47
CA PHE A 3 -10.84 -19.49 -8.31
C PHE A 3 -10.10 -18.16 -8.16
N ASP A 4 -9.92 -17.44 -9.26
CA ASP A 4 -9.28 -16.13 -9.26
C ASP A 4 -10.31 -15.08 -8.80
N ILE A 5 -9.90 -14.23 -7.87
CA ILE A 5 -10.72 -13.11 -7.45
C ILE A 5 -10.42 -11.93 -8.39
N PRO A 6 -11.39 -11.45 -9.18
CA PRO A 6 -11.19 -10.27 -10.03
C PRO A 6 -10.96 -9.02 -9.16
N GLY A 7 -10.06 -8.13 -9.62
CA GLY A 7 -9.72 -6.88 -8.90
C GLY A 7 -8.35 -6.86 -8.21
N PHE A 8 -7.56 -7.93 -8.32
CA PHE A 8 -6.18 -7.98 -7.82
C PHE A 8 -5.10 -7.79 -8.90
N ASP A 9 -5.48 -7.14 -10.00
CA ASP A 9 -4.53 -6.78 -11.05
C ASP A 9 -3.66 -5.59 -10.60
N ASN A 10 -2.44 -5.54 -11.12
CA ASN A 10 -1.58 -4.38 -10.88
C ASN A 10 -2.10 -3.15 -11.65
N ILE A 11 -1.97 -1.99 -11.03
CA ILE A 11 -2.25 -0.71 -11.67
C ILE A 11 -0.96 -0.14 -12.25
N GLU A 12 -1.01 0.35 -13.50
CA GLU A 12 0.13 0.89 -14.21
C GLU A 12 0.04 2.41 -14.38
N PHE A 13 1.10 3.13 -13.99
CA PHE A 13 1.20 4.59 -14.12
C PHE A 13 2.33 4.97 -15.08
N ASN A 14 2.05 5.90 -15.99
CA ASN A 14 3.09 6.50 -16.81
C ASN A 14 3.65 7.76 -16.12
N ILE A 15 4.88 7.68 -15.62
CA ILE A 15 5.56 8.81 -14.96
C ILE A 15 6.61 9.46 -15.88
N PRO A 16 6.93 10.75 -15.71
CA PRO A 16 8.00 11.40 -16.47
C PRO A 16 9.38 10.79 -16.16
N ALA A 17 10.17 10.55 -17.21
CA ALA A 17 11.56 10.05 -17.13
C ALA A 17 12.58 10.96 -17.83
N GLY A 18 12.15 12.16 -18.24
CA GLY A 18 12.94 13.13 -18.99
C GLY A 18 12.06 13.93 -19.94
N LYS A 19 12.67 14.82 -20.73
CA LYS A 19 11.94 15.59 -21.75
C LYS A 19 11.26 14.62 -22.74
N ASP A 20 9.94 14.71 -22.81
CA ASP A 20 9.08 13.88 -23.68
C ASP A 20 9.23 12.36 -23.50
N LYS A 21 9.84 11.92 -22.38
CA LYS A 21 10.01 10.50 -22.04
C LYS A 21 9.13 10.14 -20.86
N LYS A 22 8.43 9.03 -20.98
CA LYS A 22 7.67 8.42 -19.89
C LYS A 22 8.18 7.01 -19.63
N ILE A 23 8.01 6.55 -18.41
CA ILE A 23 8.23 5.16 -18.03
C ILE A 23 7.01 4.65 -17.28
N THR A 24 6.64 3.41 -17.54
CA THR A 24 5.56 2.73 -16.83
C THR A 24 6.09 2.20 -15.51
N ILE A 25 5.47 2.61 -14.41
CA ILE A 25 5.62 1.98 -13.10
C ILE A 25 4.38 1.15 -12.79
N THR A 26 4.55 0.14 -11.95
CA THR A 26 3.52 -0.83 -11.60
C THR A 26 3.29 -0.75 -10.10
N ILE A 27 2.03 -0.73 -9.68
CA ILE A 27 1.59 -0.71 -8.30
C ILE A 27 0.71 -1.94 -8.05
N PRO A 28 1.07 -2.84 -7.13
CA PRO A 28 0.22 -3.97 -6.79
C PRO A 28 -0.97 -3.52 -5.92
N PRO A 29 -2.05 -4.32 -5.85
CA PRO A 29 -3.13 -4.11 -4.89
C PRO A 29 -2.61 -4.19 -3.44
N VAL A 30 -2.88 -3.16 -2.63
CA VAL A 30 -2.41 -3.08 -1.23
C VAL A 30 -2.93 -4.19 -0.33
N ASP A 31 -4.16 -4.65 -0.57
CA ASP A 31 -4.79 -5.68 0.23
C ASP A 31 -4.24 -7.09 -0.06
N CYS A 32 -3.32 -7.20 -1.03
CA CYS A 32 -2.69 -8.45 -1.45
C CYS A 32 -1.16 -8.41 -1.42
N LEU A 33 -0.57 -7.51 -0.63
CA LEU A 33 0.87 -7.51 -0.41
C LEU A 33 1.29 -8.75 0.39
N TYR A 34 2.31 -9.46 -0.09
CA TYR A 34 2.88 -10.54 0.70
C TYR A 34 3.53 -9.98 1.98
N PRO A 35 3.42 -10.66 3.14
CA PRO A 35 4.06 -10.21 4.37
C PRO A 35 5.57 -9.96 4.24
N THR A 36 6.23 -10.68 3.33
CA THR A 36 7.64 -10.49 3.00
C THR A 36 7.92 -9.14 2.35
N ASP A 37 7.05 -8.66 1.48
CA ASP A 37 7.19 -7.35 0.82
C ASP A 37 6.95 -6.22 1.82
N VAL A 38 5.91 -6.35 2.65
CA VAL A 38 5.63 -5.39 3.73
C VAL A 38 6.83 -5.28 4.67
N THR A 39 7.39 -6.42 5.08
CA THR A 39 8.57 -6.47 5.95
C THR A 39 9.80 -5.85 5.28
N ALA A 40 10.01 -6.10 3.99
CA ALA A 40 11.14 -5.53 3.25
C ALA A 40 11.06 -4.00 3.18
N ILE A 41 9.87 -3.45 2.89
CA ILE A 41 9.64 -2.00 2.84
C ILE A 41 9.84 -1.38 4.23
N GLN A 42 9.28 -1.99 5.28
CA GLN A 42 9.41 -1.52 6.66
C GLN A 42 10.88 -1.48 7.11
N ASN A 43 11.64 -2.56 6.86
CA ASN A 43 13.05 -2.62 7.22
C ASN A 43 13.88 -1.55 6.50
N GLU A 44 13.58 -1.28 5.22
CA GLU A 44 14.28 -0.24 4.47
C GLU A 44 13.91 1.17 4.96
N ALA A 45 12.64 1.39 5.35
CA ALA A 45 12.22 2.65 5.98
C ALA A 45 12.96 2.92 7.31
N GLU A 46 13.05 1.91 8.18
CA GLU A 46 13.78 2.00 9.45
C GLU A 46 15.26 2.32 9.25
N LYS A 47 15.89 1.63 8.28
CA LYS A 47 17.29 1.83 7.91
C LYS A 47 17.57 3.23 7.36
N GLN A 48 16.63 3.81 6.62
CA GLN A 48 16.73 5.17 6.10
C GLN A 48 16.25 6.23 7.10
N HIS A 49 15.84 5.83 8.31
CA HIS A 49 15.24 6.71 9.31
C HIS A 49 14.02 7.49 8.79
N ILE A 50 13.27 6.88 7.88
CA ILE A 50 12.00 7.40 7.39
C ILE A 50 10.97 7.08 8.48
N GLY A 51 10.57 8.12 9.22
CA GLY A 51 9.50 8.01 10.20
C GLY A 51 8.12 7.95 9.53
N ASN A 52 7.17 8.74 10.03
CA ASN A 52 5.80 8.77 9.49
C ASN A 52 5.64 9.68 8.25
N ASP A 53 6.70 9.85 7.46
CA ASP A 53 6.63 10.63 6.21
C ASP A 53 5.99 9.78 5.12
N SER A 54 4.68 9.96 4.92
CA SER A 54 3.91 9.18 3.94
C SER A 54 4.44 9.31 2.51
N VAL A 55 5.07 10.43 2.17
CA VAL A 55 5.60 10.68 0.83
C VAL A 55 6.83 9.83 0.58
N GLU A 56 7.74 9.76 1.55
CA GLU A 56 8.94 8.94 1.45
C GLU A 56 8.64 7.45 1.62
N ILE A 57 7.65 7.08 2.44
CA ILE A 57 7.13 5.71 2.50
C ILE A 57 6.53 5.30 1.15
N MET A 58 5.72 6.16 0.51
CA MET A 58 5.20 5.91 -0.84
C MET A 58 6.35 5.76 -1.84
N ARG A 59 7.39 6.59 -1.77
CA ARG A 59 8.57 6.48 -2.63
C ARG A 59 9.26 5.13 -2.46
N LEU A 60 9.48 4.67 -1.23
CA LEU A 60 10.06 3.35 -0.94
C LEU A 60 9.21 2.20 -1.49
N PHE A 61 7.89 2.28 -1.28
CA PHE A 61 6.94 1.31 -1.82
C PHE A 61 7.07 1.22 -3.35
N LEU A 62 7.08 2.35 -4.05
CA LEU A 62 7.25 2.38 -5.50
C LEU A 62 8.60 1.77 -5.94
N LEU A 63 9.68 2.07 -5.22
CA LEU A 63 11.02 1.57 -5.53
C LEU A 63 11.14 0.05 -5.34
N HIS A 64 10.41 -0.53 -4.38
CA HIS A 64 10.38 -1.97 -4.12
C HIS A 64 9.84 -2.75 -5.32
N PHE A 65 8.69 -2.34 -5.85
CA PHE A 65 8.02 -3.01 -6.96
C PHE A 65 8.53 -2.59 -8.36
N ASN A 66 9.36 -1.55 -8.46
CA ASN A 66 9.86 -1.00 -9.72
C ASN A 66 11.39 -0.92 -9.76
N ASN A 67 12.04 -2.07 -9.59
CA ASN A 67 13.45 -2.14 -9.21
C ASN A 67 14.48 -1.92 -10.34
N THR A 68 14.07 -1.80 -11.60
CA THR A 68 15.00 -1.48 -12.71
C THR A 68 15.62 -0.11 -12.53
N GLN A 69 16.88 0.08 -12.94
CA GLN A 69 17.59 1.36 -12.75
C GLN A 69 16.83 2.55 -13.34
N ALA A 70 16.28 2.41 -14.56
CA ALA A 70 15.53 3.48 -15.21
C ALA A 70 14.26 3.89 -14.43
N LYS A 71 13.54 2.93 -13.84
CA LYS A 71 12.37 3.23 -13.00
C LYS A 71 12.78 3.87 -11.69
N LYS A 72 13.84 3.38 -11.03
CA LYS A 72 14.39 3.99 -9.81
C LYS A 72 14.79 5.45 -10.04
N ASP A 73 15.51 5.73 -11.12
CA ASP A 73 15.94 7.09 -11.47
C ASP A 73 14.75 8.03 -11.73
N ALA A 74 13.68 7.52 -12.35
CA ALA A 74 12.46 8.29 -12.58
C ALA A 74 11.69 8.54 -11.26
N ILE A 75 11.51 7.51 -10.43
CA ILE A 75 10.83 7.61 -9.13
C ILE A 75 11.55 8.58 -8.20
N ASN A 76 12.89 8.54 -8.14
CA ASN A 76 13.69 9.44 -7.31
C ASN A 76 13.59 10.92 -7.74
N LYS A 77 13.20 11.19 -8.98
CA LYS A 77 12.97 12.56 -9.50
C LYS A 77 11.54 13.06 -9.26
N LEU A 78 10.64 12.22 -8.77
CA LEU A 78 9.27 12.64 -8.47
C LEU A 78 9.26 13.62 -7.29
N VAL A 79 8.49 14.69 -7.46
CA VAL A 79 8.20 15.64 -6.38
C VAL A 79 7.02 15.16 -5.55
N GLN A 80 6.92 15.64 -4.30
CA GLN A 80 5.82 15.31 -3.38
C GLN A 80 4.44 15.39 -4.03
N ARG A 81 4.14 16.47 -4.77
CA ARG A 81 2.85 16.64 -5.45
C ARG A 81 2.52 15.51 -6.43
N GLN A 82 3.51 14.96 -7.10
CA GLN A 82 3.30 13.85 -8.05
C GLN A 82 3.03 12.54 -7.31
N LEU A 83 3.72 12.31 -6.18
CA LEU A 83 3.50 11.11 -5.36
C LEU A 83 2.11 11.12 -4.73
N VAL A 84 1.65 12.27 -4.22
CA VAL A 84 0.29 12.44 -3.69
C VAL A 84 -0.77 12.20 -4.77
N GLU A 85 -0.52 12.63 -6.01
CA GLU A 85 -1.48 12.41 -7.10
C GLU A 85 -1.54 10.93 -7.54
N ILE A 86 -0.40 10.22 -7.51
CA ILE A 86 -0.37 8.77 -7.75
C ILE A 86 -1.19 8.04 -6.70
N ASP A 87 -0.99 8.34 -5.42
CA ASP A 87 -1.73 7.76 -4.29
C ASP A 87 -3.25 8.00 -4.41
N ARG A 88 -3.63 9.24 -4.75
CA ARG A 88 -5.03 9.63 -4.95
C ARG A 88 -5.70 8.85 -6.07
N ILE A 89 -5.05 8.73 -7.24
CA ILE A 89 -5.61 8.01 -8.40
C ILE A 89 -5.64 6.52 -8.10
N TRP A 90 -4.57 5.97 -7.52
CA TRP A 90 -4.51 4.56 -7.14
C TRP A 90 -5.68 4.17 -6.23
N SER A 91 -5.95 4.97 -5.19
CA SER A 91 -7.08 4.74 -4.28
C SER A 91 -8.45 4.77 -4.97
N GLN A 92 -8.57 5.44 -6.12
CA GLN A 92 -9.81 5.49 -6.91
C GLN A 92 -9.94 4.27 -7.83
N GLU A 93 -8.83 3.81 -8.39
CA GLU A 93 -8.77 2.69 -9.34
C GLU A 93 -8.71 1.32 -8.65
N SER A 94 -8.41 1.28 -7.34
CA SER A 94 -8.29 0.01 -6.60
C SER A 94 -9.61 -0.69 -6.33
N ASP A 95 -10.78 -0.10 -6.66
CA ASP A 95 -12.16 -0.60 -6.46
C ASP A 95 -12.51 -1.14 -5.04
N ILE A 96 -11.56 -1.11 -4.11
CA ILE A 96 -11.70 -1.55 -2.72
C ILE A 96 -11.80 -0.29 -1.84
N PRO A 97 -12.89 -0.11 -1.07
CA PRO A 97 -12.95 0.94 -0.07
C PRO A 97 -11.88 0.69 1.00
N LEU A 98 -10.80 1.49 0.95
CA LEU A 98 -9.71 1.46 1.92
C LEU A 98 -10.28 1.62 3.34
N GLY A 99 -10.21 0.56 4.15
CA GLY A 99 -10.59 0.59 5.56
C GLY A 99 -11.93 -0.06 5.92
N GLU A 100 -12.69 -0.61 4.98
CA GLU A 100 -13.84 -1.46 5.32
C GLU A 100 -13.41 -2.92 5.43
N SER A 101 -12.96 -3.29 6.63
CA SER A 101 -12.88 -4.70 7.01
C SER A 101 -14.27 -5.32 6.84
N LEU A 102 -14.38 -6.43 6.11
CA LEU A 102 -15.58 -7.28 6.16
C LEU A 102 -15.90 -7.57 7.63
N PRO A 103 -17.19 -7.56 8.04
CA PRO A 103 -17.56 -7.93 9.39
C PRO A 103 -16.96 -9.31 9.67
N SER A 104 -16.00 -9.33 10.59
CA SER A 104 -15.37 -10.55 11.05
C SER A 104 -16.51 -11.50 11.42
N THR A 105 -16.57 -12.67 10.79
CA THR A 105 -17.47 -13.75 11.21
C THR A 105 -17.00 -14.26 12.56
N GLY A 106 -17.18 -13.45 13.59
CA GLY A 106 -17.22 -13.87 14.97
C GLY A 106 -18.49 -14.69 15.12
N THR A 107 -18.37 -16.00 14.99
CA THR A 107 -19.33 -16.92 15.60
C THR A 107 -19.58 -16.46 17.04
N PRO A 108 -20.86 -16.29 17.46
CA PRO A 108 -21.15 -15.82 18.81
C PRO A 108 -20.76 -16.93 19.78
N SER A 109 -19.71 -16.72 20.57
CA SER A 109 -19.49 -17.53 21.76
C SER A 109 -20.52 -17.15 22.80
N GLU A 110 -21.28 -18.14 23.22
CA GLU A 110 -22.39 -18.08 24.16
C GLU A 110 -22.11 -17.28 25.43
N GLU A 111 -23.18 -16.67 25.92
CA GLU A 111 -23.32 -15.99 27.20
C GLU A 111 -22.81 -16.81 28.39
N THR A 112 -22.19 -16.16 29.38
CA THR A 112 -22.47 -16.38 30.82
C THR A 112 -21.92 -15.20 31.66
N PRO A 113 -22.41 -14.94 32.89
CA PRO A 113 -23.12 -13.70 33.22
C PRO A 113 -22.42 -12.84 34.29
N SER A 114 -23.02 -11.68 34.52
CA SER A 114 -22.63 -10.53 35.35
C SER A 114 -22.32 -10.78 36.84
N SER A 115 -21.40 -9.97 37.40
CA SER A 115 -21.53 -9.17 38.66
C SER A 115 -20.16 -8.98 39.37
N PRO A 116 -20.03 -8.06 40.33
CA PRO A 116 -20.28 -6.61 40.26
C PRO A 116 -19.05 -5.80 40.70
N THR A 117 -19.05 -4.51 40.40
CA THR A 117 -18.06 -3.50 40.83
C THR A 117 -17.97 -3.38 42.36
N PRO A 118 -16.80 -3.12 42.95
CA PRO A 118 -16.71 -2.41 44.22
C PRO A 118 -16.34 -0.94 44.00
N SER A 119 -17.16 -0.05 44.57
CA SER A 119 -16.82 1.36 44.79
C SER A 119 -16.18 1.53 46.16
N GLU A 120 -14.98 2.12 46.18
CA GLU A 120 -14.49 3.26 46.99
C GLU A 120 -12.96 3.29 47.01
#